data_AF-A0A7I9XJG6-F1
#
_entry.id   AF-A0A7I9XJG6-F1
#
_cell.length_a   1.000
_cell.length_b   1.000
_cell.length_c   1.000
_cell.angle_alpha   90.00
_cell.angle_beta   90.00
_cell.angle_gamma   90.00
#
_symmetry.space_group_name_H-M   'P 1'
#
loop_
_entity.id
_entity.type
_entity.pdbx_description
1 polymer ?
#
loop_
_entity_poly.entity_id
_entity_poly.type
_entity_poly.pdbx_seq_one_letter_code
_entity_poly.pdbx_strand_id
1 'polypeptide(L)'
;MERVTLGGYHAQQCARVTHNLFSPGDVEPVTPSPEQLALRAVGIAFEAAIFDELGSRYRDSGRLLVLDADAGRSEQQRATRAAMEAGVDVIARAWLPEVNGRVGKPDVLIRYENGYLPVDIKNHRTVSSAKTSDVQVSTLSESDRLLTFPGYSDHGARWRDDVMQLAHYTPRHPAGNWCGPTGSVTAILVIGSSTAPRWPVNTTHR
;
A
#
# COMPACT_ATOMS: atom_id res chain seq x y z
N MET A 1 22.31 14.71 -18.84
CA MET A 1 21.52 15.11 -17.66
C MET A 1 20.55 13.98 -17.39
N GLU A 2 20.77 13.21 -16.33
CA GLU A 2 19.94 12.06 -16.00
C GLU A 2 18.54 12.54 -15.56
N ARG A 3 17.49 11.87 -16.01
CA ARG A 3 16.11 12.26 -15.68
C ARG A 3 15.80 11.79 -14.25
N VAL A 4 15.39 12.72 -13.39
CA VAL A 4 14.96 12.41 -12.01
C VAL A 4 13.58 11.74 -12.03
N THR A 5 13.47 10.58 -11.38
CA THR A 5 12.19 9.89 -11.16
C THR A 5 11.74 10.06 -9.70
N LEU A 6 10.50 10.48 -9.48
CA LEU A 6 9.95 10.67 -8.12
C LEU A 6 9.11 9.45 -7.69
N GLY A 7 9.51 8.83 -6.57
CA GLY A 7 8.74 7.79 -5.85
C GLY A 7 7.68 8.35 -4.90
N GLY A 8 6.79 7.49 -4.38
CA GLY A 8 5.68 7.88 -3.49
C GLY A 8 6.10 8.59 -2.20
N TYR A 9 7.27 8.24 -1.64
CA TYR A 9 7.81 8.93 -0.46
C TYR A 9 8.06 10.43 -0.72
N HIS A 10 8.50 10.79 -1.93
CA HIS A 10 8.75 12.20 -2.30
C HIS A 10 7.44 13.01 -2.39
N ALA A 11 6.30 12.36 -2.63
CA ALA A 11 5.00 13.02 -2.68
C ALA A 11 4.53 13.53 -1.31
N GLN A 12 5.09 13.00 -0.22
CA GLN A 12 4.81 13.41 1.16
C GLN A 12 5.69 14.58 1.61
N GLN A 13 6.81 14.82 0.91
CA GLN A 13 7.81 15.79 1.32
C GLN A 13 7.52 17.16 0.71
N CYS A 14 7.94 18.23 1.40
CA CYS A 14 7.84 19.57 0.85
C CYS A 14 8.79 19.74 -0.34
N ALA A 15 8.46 20.66 -1.26
CA ALA A 15 9.25 20.90 -2.47
C ALA A 15 10.74 21.17 -2.20
N ARG A 16 11.06 21.78 -1.03
CA ARG A 16 12.44 22.05 -0.61
C ARG A 16 13.21 20.78 -0.27
N VAL A 17 12.61 19.83 0.46
CA VAL A 17 13.26 18.55 0.77
C VAL A 17 13.50 17.77 -0.51
N THR A 18 12.48 17.67 -1.37
CA THR A 18 12.58 17.01 -2.67
C THR A 18 13.65 17.66 -3.56
N HIS A 19 13.68 18.99 -3.64
CA HIS A 19 14.72 19.71 -4.38
C HIS A 19 16.12 19.39 -3.82
N ASN A 20 16.31 19.46 -2.50
CA ASN A 20 17.61 19.18 -1.88
C ASN A 20 18.09 17.74 -2.13
N LEU A 21 17.18 16.76 -2.23
CA LEU A 21 17.53 15.37 -2.52
C LEU A 21 18.04 15.15 -3.96
N PHE A 22 17.62 15.98 -4.91
CA PHE A 22 17.91 15.79 -6.34
C PHE A 22 18.73 16.93 -6.96
N SER A 23 19.02 17.99 -6.20
CA SER A 23 19.88 19.08 -6.64
C SER A 23 21.35 18.72 -6.49
N PRO A 24 22.19 19.01 -7.50
CA PRO A 24 23.63 18.84 -7.38
C PRO A 24 24.20 19.70 -6.24
N GLY A 25 24.81 19.07 -5.25
CA GLY A 25 25.48 19.72 -4.11
C GLY A 25 25.59 18.80 -2.91
N ASP A 26 26.52 19.12 -2.00
CA ASP A 26 26.69 18.38 -0.74
C ASP A 26 25.61 18.83 0.25
N VAL A 27 24.44 18.20 0.18
CA VAL A 27 23.47 18.28 1.27
C VAL A 27 23.85 17.23 2.30
N GLU A 28 24.31 17.67 3.47
CA GLU A 28 24.60 16.77 4.59
C GLU A 28 23.32 15.96 4.92
N PRO A 29 23.35 14.63 4.82
CA PRO A 29 22.20 13.80 5.16
C PRO A 29 21.85 13.96 6.64
N VAL A 30 20.59 14.29 6.94
CA VAL A 30 20.13 14.27 8.33
C VAL A 30 20.16 12.83 8.83
N THR A 31 21.06 12.55 9.77
CA THR A 31 21.12 11.23 10.42
C THR A 31 19.85 11.02 11.26
N PRO A 32 19.09 9.93 11.05
CA PRO A 32 17.90 9.65 11.86
C PRO A 32 18.23 9.48 13.34
N SER A 33 17.35 9.95 14.22
CA SER A 33 17.47 9.72 15.66
C SER A 33 17.27 8.23 16.00
N PRO A 34 17.77 7.76 17.16
CA PRO A 34 17.50 6.39 17.62
C PRO A 34 16.02 6.03 17.69
N GLU A 35 15.17 6.99 18.07
CA GLU A 35 13.71 6.84 18.09
C GLU A 35 13.14 6.64 16.67
N GLN A 36 13.61 7.42 15.69
CA GLN A 36 13.20 7.25 14.29
C GLN A 36 13.63 5.90 13.72
N LEU A 37 14.83 5.42 14.08
CA LEU A 37 15.30 4.08 13.70
C LEU A 37 14.44 2.98 14.35
N ALA A 38 14.10 3.12 15.62
CA ALA A 38 13.23 2.18 16.33
C ALA A 38 11.82 2.13 15.71
N LEU A 39 11.22 3.28 15.39
CA LEU A 39 9.93 3.36 14.70
C LEU A 39 9.98 2.67 13.32
N ARG A 40 11.05 2.87 12.54
CA ARG A 40 11.25 2.19 11.26
C ARG A 40 11.36 0.68 11.43
N ALA A 41 12.13 0.20 12.41
CA ALA A 41 12.28 -1.22 12.68
C ALA A 41 10.93 -1.88 13.05
N VAL A 42 10.11 -1.20 13.86
CA VAL A 42 8.76 -1.64 14.23
C VAL A 42 7.82 -1.65 13.01
N GLY A 43 7.98 -0.70 12.08
CA GLY A 43 7.27 -0.69 10.79
C GLY A 43 7.63 -1.90 9.92
N ILE A 44 8.93 -2.15 9.70
CA ILE A 44 9.45 -3.26 8.90
C ILE A 44 8.98 -4.61 9.47
N ALA A 45 9.05 -4.79 10.79
CA ALA A 45 8.60 -6.02 11.43
C ALA A 45 7.10 -6.27 11.24
N PHE A 46 6.29 -5.21 11.29
CA PHE A 46 4.85 -5.31 11.06
C PHE A 46 4.52 -5.63 9.60
N GLU A 47 5.19 -4.98 8.64
CA GLU A 47 5.05 -5.27 7.22
C GLU A 47 5.40 -6.74 6.90
N ALA A 48 6.51 -7.24 7.45
CA ALA A 48 6.90 -8.64 7.33
C ALA A 48 5.82 -9.60 7.87
N ALA A 49 5.25 -9.30 9.04
CA ALA A 49 4.18 -10.11 9.62
C ALA A 49 2.92 -10.16 8.74
N ILE A 50 2.56 -9.05 8.08
CA ILE A 50 1.44 -9.01 7.14
C ILE A 50 1.75 -9.82 5.88
N PHE A 51 2.98 -9.77 5.35
CA PHE A 51 3.36 -10.62 4.22
C PHE A 51 3.34 -12.11 4.58
N ASP A 52 3.77 -12.49 5.77
CA ASP A 52 3.67 -13.86 6.27
C ASP A 52 2.20 -14.30 6.39
N GLU A 53 1.33 -13.42 6.87
CA GLU A 53 -0.11 -13.71 6.97
C GLU A 53 -0.76 -13.86 5.60
N LEU A 54 -0.45 -12.98 4.63
CA LEU A 54 -0.88 -13.12 3.24
C LEU A 54 -0.40 -14.45 2.65
N GLY A 55 0.89 -14.76 2.81
CA GLY A 55 1.49 -16.02 2.37
C GLY A 55 0.78 -17.25 2.95
N SER A 56 0.44 -17.20 4.23
CA SER A 56 -0.31 -18.26 4.91
C SER A 56 -1.73 -18.41 4.36
N ARG A 57 -2.48 -17.31 4.21
CA ARG A 57 -3.88 -17.33 3.75
C ARG A 57 -4.04 -17.75 2.29
N TYR A 58 -3.08 -17.41 1.44
CA TYR A 58 -3.16 -17.67 0.00
C TYR A 58 -2.35 -18.89 -0.47
N ARG A 59 -1.62 -19.57 0.43
CA ARG A 59 -0.71 -20.69 0.12
C ARG A 59 -1.29 -21.70 -0.86
N ASP A 60 -2.52 -22.14 -0.63
CA ASP A 60 -3.14 -23.24 -1.38
C ASP A 60 -3.98 -22.76 -2.58
N SER A 61 -4.11 -21.44 -2.74
CA SER A 61 -5.01 -20.84 -3.73
C SER A 61 -4.32 -20.49 -5.06
N GLY A 62 -2.99 -20.32 -5.05
CA GLY A 62 -2.24 -19.79 -6.21
C GLY A 62 -2.58 -18.34 -6.57
N ARG A 63 -3.38 -17.64 -5.74
CA ARG A 63 -3.88 -16.28 -6.00
C ARG A 63 -2.86 -15.17 -5.64
N LEU A 64 -1.85 -15.51 -4.82
CA LEU A 64 -0.79 -14.60 -4.39
C LEU A 64 0.51 -14.86 -5.15
N LEU A 65 1.09 -13.81 -5.71
CA LEU A 65 2.47 -13.79 -6.18
C LEU A 65 3.29 -12.82 -5.33
N VAL A 66 4.37 -13.31 -4.73
CA VAL A 66 5.35 -12.48 -4.01
C VAL A 66 6.54 -12.26 -4.91
N LEU A 67 6.79 -11.01 -5.31
CA LEU A 67 7.94 -10.67 -6.14
C LEU A 67 9.23 -10.65 -5.31
N ASP A 68 10.33 -11.00 -5.96
CA ASP A 68 11.66 -10.92 -5.37
C ASP A 68 12.01 -9.46 -5.04
N ALA A 69 12.36 -9.22 -3.78
CA ALA A 69 12.73 -7.90 -3.29
C ALA A 69 14.15 -7.49 -3.68
N ASP A 70 15.00 -8.48 -3.97
CA ASP A 70 16.42 -8.28 -4.30
C ASP A 70 16.64 -8.09 -5.81
N ALA A 71 15.60 -8.31 -6.61
CA ALA A 71 15.62 -8.05 -8.04
C ALA A 71 15.87 -6.56 -8.34
N GLY A 72 16.66 -6.29 -9.39
CA GLY A 72 16.90 -4.92 -9.85
C GLY A 72 15.60 -4.24 -10.32
N ARG A 73 15.54 -2.90 -10.25
CA ARG A 73 14.36 -2.08 -10.61
C ARG A 73 13.69 -2.53 -11.92
N SER A 74 14.46 -2.67 -13.00
CA SER A 74 13.91 -3.04 -14.32
C SER A 74 13.29 -4.44 -14.33
N GLU A 75 13.86 -5.37 -13.58
CA GLU A 75 13.35 -6.73 -13.48
C GLU A 75 12.07 -6.77 -12.66
N GLN A 76 12.04 -6.10 -11.50
CA GLN A 76 10.85 -6.04 -10.66
C GLN A 76 9.68 -5.33 -11.36
N GLN A 77 9.95 -4.28 -12.14
CA GLN A 77 8.93 -3.62 -12.97
C GLN A 77 8.38 -4.53 -14.07
N ARG A 78 9.24 -5.31 -14.72
CA ARG A 78 8.83 -6.29 -15.74
C ARG A 78 8.01 -7.42 -15.12
N ALA A 79 8.43 -7.94 -13.97
CA ALA A 79 7.70 -8.98 -13.24
C ALA A 79 6.34 -8.49 -12.75
N THR A 80 6.26 -7.25 -12.23
CA THR A 80 5.01 -6.61 -11.83
C THR A 80 4.05 -6.52 -13.01
N ARG A 81 4.52 -6.01 -14.16
CA ARG A 81 3.70 -5.92 -15.38
C ARG A 81 3.20 -7.30 -15.84
N ALA A 82 4.10 -8.28 -15.91
CA ALA A 82 3.73 -9.63 -16.33
C ALA A 82 2.67 -10.26 -15.41
N ALA A 83 2.78 -10.04 -14.10
CA ALA A 83 1.79 -10.51 -13.13
C ALA A 83 0.42 -9.82 -13.30
N MET A 84 0.41 -8.52 -13.57
CA MET A 84 -0.81 -7.76 -13.85
C MET A 84 -1.47 -8.21 -15.16
N GLU A 85 -0.67 -8.44 -16.22
CA GLU A 85 -1.14 -8.95 -17.51
C GLU A 85 -1.67 -10.39 -17.41
N ALA A 86 -1.07 -11.21 -16.56
CA ALA A 86 -1.56 -12.55 -16.24
C ALA A 86 -2.81 -12.54 -15.35
N GLY A 87 -3.21 -11.39 -14.80
CA GLY A 87 -4.39 -11.25 -13.97
C GLY A 87 -4.25 -11.89 -12.58
N VAL A 88 -3.04 -11.93 -12.02
CA VAL A 88 -2.81 -12.43 -10.64
C VAL A 88 -3.63 -11.61 -9.65
N ASP A 89 -4.34 -12.26 -8.72
CA ASP A 89 -5.27 -11.57 -7.82
C ASP A 89 -4.57 -10.67 -6.80
N VAL A 90 -3.46 -11.14 -6.23
CA VAL A 90 -2.68 -10.38 -5.24
C VAL A 90 -1.20 -10.43 -5.61
N ILE A 91 -0.58 -9.26 -5.79
CA ILE A 91 0.84 -9.13 -6.13
C ILE A 91 1.53 -8.37 -5.00
N ALA A 92 2.38 -9.04 -4.23
CA ALA A 92 3.16 -8.43 -3.16
C ALA A 92 4.52 -7.92 -3.68
N ARG A 93 5.01 -6.84 -3.08
CA ARG A 93 6.29 -6.16 -3.40
C ARG A 93 6.35 -5.68 -4.84
N ALA A 94 5.27 -5.06 -5.29
CA ALA A 94 5.14 -4.57 -6.66
C ALA A 94 5.98 -3.31 -6.90
N TRP A 95 6.46 -3.16 -8.13
CA TRP A 95 7.08 -1.94 -8.61
C TRP A 95 6.44 -1.52 -9.93
N LEU A 96 5.64 -0.46 -9.90
CA LEU A 96 4.95 0.06 -11.07
C LEU A 96 5.95 0.70 -12.05
N PRO A 97 5.66 0.69 -13.37
CA PRO A 97 6.47 1.37 -14.36
C PRO A 97 6.50 2.89 -14.13
N GLU A 98 7.52 3.55 -14.68
CA GLU A 98 7.55 5.01 -14.69
C GLU A 98 6.50 5.57 -15.66
N VAL A 99 5.67 6.48 -15.18
CA VAL A 99 4.68 7.22 -15.99
C VAL A 99 4.81 8.70 -15.65
N ASN A 100 5.09 9.54 -16.66
CA ASN A 100 5.24 11.00 -16.50
C ASN A 100 6.24 11.40 -15.39
N GLY A 101 7.38 10.69 -15.29
CA GLY A 101 8.41 10.95 -14.28
C GLY A 101 8.07 10.47 -12.87
N ARG A 102 6.94 9.77 -12.69
CA ARG A 102 6.51 9.19 -11.41
C ARG A 102 6.66 7.69 -11.45
N VAL A 103 7.13 7.13 -10.35
CA VAL A 103 7.18 5.68 -10.14
C VAL A 103 6.47 5.33 -8.83
N GLY A 104 5.75 4.21 -8.83
CA GLY A 104 5.09 3.68 -7.63
C GLY A 104 5.73 2.37 -7.18
N LYS A 105 5.87 2.20 -5.87
CA LYS A 105 6.29 0.93 -5.25
C LYS A 105 5.30 0.61 -4.13
N PRO A 106 4.06 0.21 -4.47
CA PRO A 106 3.10 -0.21 -3.46
C PRO A 106 3.55 -1.54 -2.84
N ASP A 107 3.23 -1.74 -1.57
CA ASP A 107 3.57 -2.98 -0.86
C ASP A 107 2.77 -4.15 -1.43
N VAL A 108 1.52 -3.92 -1.83
CA VAL A 108 0.64 -4.89 -2.48
C VAL A 108 -0.18 -4.24 -3.60
N LEU A 109 -0.45 -4.99 -4.66
CA LEU A 109 -1.49 -4.70 -5.65
C LEU A 109 -2.59 -5.76 -5.53
N ILE A 110 -3.84 -5.33 -5.44
CA ILE A 110 -5.02 -6.21 -5.43
C ILE A 110 -5.77 -6.02 -6.74
N ARG A 111 -6.06 -7.11 -7.44
CA ARG A 111 -6.92 -7.09 -8.63
C ARG A 111 -8.33 -6.67 -8.22
N TYR A 112 -8.87 -5.66 -8.89
CA TYR A 112 -10.18 -5.12 -8.61
C TYR A 112 -10.82 -4.63 -9.91
N GLU A 113 -12.01 -5.15 -10.21
CA GLU A 113 -12.70 -4.90 -11.48
C GLU A 113 -11.76 -5.13 -12.69
N ASN A 114 -11.52 -4.08 -13.48
CA ASN A 114 -10.69 -4.13 -14.69
C ASN A 114 -9.25 -3.65 -14.47
N GLY A 115 -8.78 -3.56 -13.22
CA GLY A 115 -7.46 -3.04 -12.91
C GLY A 115 -6.92 -3.54 -11.57
N TYR A 116 -6.03 -2.73 -10.97
CA TYR A 116 -5.41 -3.03 -9.68
C TYR A 116 -5.53 -1.85 -8.72
N LEU A 117 -5.73 -2.15 -7.44
CA LEU A 117 -5.69 -1.18 -6.36
C LEU A 117 -4.32 -1.25 -5.67
N PRO A 118 -3.58 -0.12 -5.55
CA PRO A 118 -2.38 -0.08 -4.74
C PRO A 118 -2.75 -0.08 -3.25
N VAL A 119 -1.99 -0.86 -2.49
CA VAL A 119 -2.12 -1.05 -1.05
C VAL A 119 -0.78 -0.79 -0.40
N ASP A 120 -0.82 -0.13 0.75
CA ASP A 120 0.36 0.25 1.53
C ASP A 120 0.14 -0.18 2.98
N ILE A 121 1.12 -0.85 3.56
CA ILE A 121 1.04 -1.46 4.89
C ILE A 121 1.66 -0.50 5.89
N LYS A 122 0.86 0.02 6.82
CA LYS A 122 1.34 0.97 7.83
C LYS A 122 1.07 0.49 9.24
N ASN A 123 2.09 0.55 10.09
CA ASN A 123 1.96 0.19 11.51
C ASN A 123 1.35 1.35 12.34
N HIS A 124 0.14 1.77 12.01
CA HIS A 124 -0.67 2.64 12.83
C HIS A 124 -2.16 2.33 12.65
N ARG A 125 -3.02 2.90 13.49
CA ARG A 125 -4.46 2.63 13.47
C ARG A 125 -5.15 3.36 12.31
N THR A 126 -5.92 2.61 11.52
CA THR A 126 -6.65 3.11 10.33
C THR A 126 -8.15 3.13 10.51
N VAL A 127 -8.66 2.46 11.55
CA VAL A 127 -10.09 2.43 11.90
C VAL A 127 -10.25 2.75 13.39
N SER A 128 -11.25 3.56 13.73
CA SER A 128 -11.61 3.88 15.12
C SER A 128 -13.07 3.61 15.40
N SER A 129 -13.41 3.22 16.63
CA SER A 129 -14.80 3.00 17.04
C SER A 129 -15.61 4.30 16.93
N ALA A 130 -16.82 4.22 16.39
CA ALA A 130 -17.73 5.36 16.23
C ALA A 130 -19.19 4.91 16.44
N LYS A 131 -20.04 5.77 17.02
CA LYS A 131 -21.42 5.37 17.36
C LYS A 131 -22.39 5.38 16.17
N THR A 132 -22.10 6.18 15.15
CA THR A 132 -23.05 6.51 14.06
C THR A 132 -22.37 6.49 12.70
N SER A 133 -21.27 5.75 12.57
CA SER A 133 -20.50 5.68 11.33
C SER A 133 -20.26 4.23 10.96
N ASP A 134 -20.14 4.02 9.66
CA ASP A 134 -19.75 2.76 9.07
C ASP A 134 -18.47 2.98 8.27
N VAL A 135 -17.66 1.93 8.14
CA VAL A 135 -16.43 1.92 7.35
C VAL A 135 -16.49 0.80 6.32
N GLN A 136 -15.89 1.01 5.14
CA GLN A 136 -15.68 -0.05 4.18
C GLN A 136 -14.30 -0.68 4.38
N VAL A 137 -14.26 -1.99 4.56
CA VAL A 137 -13.03 -2.75 4.76
C VAL A 137 -13.06 -4.04 3.94
N SER A 138 -11.88 -4.48 3.48
CA SER A 138 -11.71 -5.84 2.95
C SER A 138 -10.97 -6.69 3.98
N THR A 139 -11.19 -7.99 3.95
CA THR A 139 -10.37 -8.92 4.74
C THR A 139 -9.13 -9.34 3.95
N LEU A 140 -8.09 -9.82 4.62
CA LEU A 140 -6.91 -10.36 3.94
C LEU A 140 -7.19 -11.63 3.12
N SER A 141 -8.33 -12.29 3.30
CA SER A 141 -8.71 -13.49 2.53
C SER A 141 -9.64 -13.17 1.35
N GLU A 142 -10.38 -12.07 1.45
CA GLU A 142 -11.31 -11.55 0.43
C GLU A 142 -10.92 -10.10 0.13
N SER A 143 -9.69 -9.90 -0.32
CA SER A 143 -9.07 -8.57 -0.44
C SER A 143 -9.74 -7.70 -1.51
N ASP A 144 -10.36 -8.33 -2.50
CA ASP A 144 -11.13 -7.73 -3.59
C ASP A 144 -12.59 -7.37 -3.20
N ARG A 145 -13.04 -7.80 -2.02
CA ARG A 145 -14.43 -7.61 -1.58
C ARG A 145 -14.54 -6.57 -0.46
N LEU A 146 -15.21 -5.47 -0.78
CA LEU A 146 -15.54 -4.44 0.20
C LEU A 146 -16.75 -4.88 1.05
N LEU A 147 -16.58 -4.80 2.36
CA LEU A 147 -17.61 -5.06 3.36
C LEU A 147 -17.89 -3.76 4.13
N THR A 148 -19.15 -3.43 4.33
CA THR A 148 -19.55 -2.33 5.22
C THR A 148 -19.62 -2.82 6.65
N PHE A 149 -18.85 -2.20 7.54
CA PHE A 149 -18.79 -2.56 8.95
C PHE A 149 -19.29 -1.40 9.82
N PRO A 150 -20.40 -1.58 10.56
CA PRO A 150 -20.98 -0.52 11.37
C PRO A 150 -20.28 -0.36 12.72
N GLY A 151 -20.36 0.84 13.28
CA GLY A 151 -19.80 1.14 14.60
C GLY A 151 -18.34 1.60 14.55
N TYR A 152 -17.86 1.99 13.36
CA TYR A 152 -16.48 2.38 13.11
C TYR A 152 -16.39 3.52 12.10
N SER A 153 -15.37 4.34 12.23
CA SER A 153 -15.03 5.39 11.28
C SER A 153 -13.65 5.14 10.69
N ASP A 154 -13.49 5.57 9.43
CA ASP A 154 -12.20 5.63 8.76
C ASP A 154 -11.32 6.70 9.42
N HIS A 155 -10.32 6.23 10.17
CA HIS A 155 -9.27 7.07 10.74
C HIS A 155 -8.10 7.23 9.76
N GLY A 156 -8.01 6.37 8.75
CA GLY A 156 -7.02 6.34 7.69
C GLY A 156 -7.03 7.61 6.84
N ALA A 157 -8.23 8.14 6.54
CA ALA A 157 -8.40 9.39 5.79
C ALA A 157 -7.70 10.62 6.42
N ARG A 158 -7.33 10.56 7.71
CA ARG A 158 -6.60 11.64 8.39
C ARG A 158 -5.09 11.57 8.18
N TRP A 159 -4.56 10.44 7.74
CA TRP A 159 -3.15 10.26 7.43
C TRP A 159 -2.85 10.85 6.05
N ARG A 160 -2.75 12.18 6.00
CA ARG A 160 -2.53 12.95 4.78
C ARG A 160 -1.38 12.39 3.94
N ASP A 161 -0.28 12.03 4.58
CA ASP A 161 0.92 11.55 3.90
C ASP A 161 0.69 10.20 3.21
N ASP A 162 -0.03 9.27 3.84
CA ASP A 162 -0.33 7.96 3.25
C ASP A 162 -1.30 8.09 2.09
N VAL A 163 -2.33 8.93 2.24
CA VAL A 163 -3.28 9.23 1.15
C VAL A 163 -2.55 9.87 -0.04
N MET A 164 -1.58 10.76 0.21
CA MET A 164 -0.74 11.34 -0.84
C MET A 164 0.16 10.30 -1.50
N GLN A 165 0.72 9.36 -0.73
CA GLN A 165 1.53 8.25 -1.26
C GLN A 165 0.73 7.40 -2.25
N LEU A 166 -0.51 7.05 -1.88
CA LEU A 166 -1.38 6.20 -2.70
C LEU A 166 -1.94 6.94 -3.92
N ALA A 167 -2.25 8.23 -3.78
CA ALA A 167 -2.59 9.07 -4.93
C ALA A 167 -1.43 9.15 -5.94
N HIS A 168 -0.17 9.14 -5.46
CA HIS A 168 1.01 9.11 -6.33
C HIS A 168 1.13 7.81 -7.13
N TYR A 169 0.73 6.68 -6.55
CA TYR A 169 0.70 5.37 -7.21
C TYR A 169 -0.44 5.20 -8.20
N THR A 170 -1.36 6.16 -8.26
CA THR A 170 -2.56 6.10 -9.10
C THR A 170 -2.40 7.04 -10.31
N PRO A 171 -1.50 6.79 -11.28
CA PRO A 171 -1.53 7.55 -12.52
C PRO A 171 -2.72 7.11 -13.38
N ARG A 172 -3.45 8.09 -13.95
CA ARG A 172 -4.40 7.85 -15.04
C ARG A 172 -3.62 7.50 -16.31
N HIS A 173 -3.65 6.24 -16.70
CA HIS A 173 -3.11 5.80 -17.99
C HIS A 173 -4.05 6.23 -19.14
N PRO A 174 -3.52 6.64 -20.31
CA PRO A 174 -4.34 7.07 -21.46
C PRO A 174 -5.19 5.96 -22.11
N ALA A 175 -4.85 4.68 -21.92
CA ALA A 175 -5.62 3.54 -22.46
C ALA A 175 -6.74 3.03 -21.53
N GLY A 176 -7.09 3.76 -20.47
CA GLY A 176 -8.08 3.32 -19.49
C GLY A 176 -7.49 2.43 -18.40
N ASN A 177 -7.75 2.84 -17.16
CA ASN A 177 -7.67 2.15 -15.88
C ASN A 177 -6.51 1.18 -15.65
N TRP A 178 -5.38 1.71 -15.15
CA TRP A 178 -4.44 0.90 -14.36
C TRP A 178 -4.72 0.95 -12.86
N CYS A 179 -5.46 1.95 -12.36
CA CYS A 179 -5.81 2.08 -10.95
C CYS A 179 -7.19 2.74 -10.74
N GLY A 180 -8.13 1.99 -10.17
CA GLY A 180 -9.27 2.46 -9.36
C GLY A 180 -10.53 3.01 -10.09
N PRO A 181 -11.71 2.89 -9.45
CA PRO A 181 -12.97 3.45 -9.94
C PRO A 181 -12.97 4.99 -9.92
N THR A 182 -13.63 5.60 -10.89
CA THR A 182 -13.95 7.03 -10.89
C THR A 182 -15.08 7.30 -9.90
N GLY A 183 -14.73 7.48 -8.64
CA GLY A 183 -15.67 7.82 -7.57
C GLY A 183 -15.01 7.54 -6.23
N SER A 184 -15.11 8.49 -5.29
CA SER A 184 -14.69 8.41 -3.88
C SER A 184 -13.60 7.38 -3.55
N VAL A 185 -12.41 7.85 -3.21
CA VAL A 185 -11.28 7.06 -2.70
C VAL A 185 -11.72 6.29 -1.45
N THR A 186 -12.26 5.07 -1.62
CA THR A 186 -12.85 4.28 -0.53
C THR A 186 -12.25 2.87 -0.44
N ALA A 187 -11.29 2.54 -1.30
CA ALA A 187 -10.49 1.32 -1.18
C ALA A 187 -8.99 1.65 -1.27
N ILE A 188 -8.54 2.49 -0.34
CA ILE A 188 -7.15 2.58 0.06
C ILE A 188 -7.04 1.64 1.28
N LEU A 189 -6.56 0.42 1.09
CA LEU A 189 -6.37 -0.49 2.21
C LEU A 189 -5.05 -0.12 2.89
N VAL A 190 -5.12 0.55 4.03
CA VAL A 190 -4.00 0.61 4.96
C VAL A 190 -4.25 -0.49 5.99
N ILE A 191 -3.45 -1.56 5.92
CA ILE A 191 -3.49 -2.61 6.94
C ILE A 191 -2.79 -2.06 8.16
N GLY A 192 -3.56 -1.72 9.19
CA GLY A 192 -3.10 -1.11 10.44
C GLY A 192 -3.17 -2.06 11.63
N SER A 193 -2.34 -1.84 12.66
CA SER A 193 -2.41 -2.61 13.89
C SER A 193 -3.61 -2.19 14.75
N SER A 194 -4.59 -3.09 14.90
CA SER A 194 -5.70 -2.92 15.85
C SER A 194 -5.38 -3.68 17.14
N THR A 195 -4.58 -3.10 18.03
CA THR A 195 -4.58 -3.57 19.43
C THR A 195 -5.83 -3.02 20.15
N ALA A 196 -6.97 -3.70 20.00
CA ALA A 196 -8.11 -3.78 20.94
C ALA A 196 -9.26 -4.66 20.38
N PRO A 197 -10.09 -5.25 21.26
CA PRO A 197 -9.89 -6.52 21.99
C PRO A 197 -10.13 -7.76 21.11
N ARG A 198 -9.74 -8.93 21.62
CA ARG A 198 -9.95 -10.25 21.00
C ARG A 198 -11.39 -10.41 20.48
N TRP A 199 -11.50 -10.87 19.23
CA TRP A 199 -12.73 -11.40 18.65
C TRP A 199 -13.28 -12.53 19.55
N PRO A 200 -14.51 -12.45 20.09
CA PRO A 200 -15.20 -13.65 20.50
C PRO A 200 -15.58 -14.40 19.23
N VAL A 201 -14.88 -15.51 18.96
CA VAL A 201 -15.39 -16.57 18.09
C VAL A 201 -16.69 -17.05 18.72
N ASN A 202 -17.81 -16.55 18.21
CA ASN A 202 -19.13 -17.06 18.58
C ASN A 202 -19.36 -18.35 17.80
N THR A 203 -18.85 -19.48 18.32
CA THR A 203 -19.36 -20.80 17.95
C THR A 203 -20.78 -20.90 18.44
N THR A 204 -21.74 -20.61 17.56
CA THR A 204 -23.11 -21.09 17.69
C THR A 204 -23.48 -21.78 16.38
N HIS A 205 -23.11 -23.05 16.25
CA HIS A 205 -23.87 -23.99 15.45
C HIS A 205 -24.58 -24.93 16.42
N ARG A 206 -25.89 -25.03 16.21
CA ARG A 206 -26.81 -25.98 16.84
C ARG A 206 -26.38 -27.41 16.61
#